data_AF-A0AAV4B782-F1
#
_entry.id   AF-A0AAV4B782-F1
#
_cell.length_a   1.000
_cell.length_b   1.000
_cell.length_c   1.000
_cell.angle_alpha   90.00
_cell.angle_beta   90.00
_cell.angle_gamma   90.00
#
_symmetry.space_group_name_H-M   'P 1'
#
loop_
_entity.id
_entity.type
_entity.pdbx_description
1 polymer ?
#
loop_
_entity_poly.entity_id
_entity_poly.type
_entity_poly.pdbx_seq_one_letter_code
_entity_poly.pdbx_strand_id
1 'polypeptide(L)'
;MVEELSGVTHARRIKVRRGEDKIQTDTVVLTFDSPKPSKQRIYTEPALHLDGQTIPVKGEAKFLGVIFDQKLCFENHVKYLKNKCSKALNLLRVVGHTNWGADRATLLKLYRTLVRSKLDYGSVIHGSAKKHVLRALDPIHHQGLRIALRAFRTSPIKSLYTEAGEPSLEHRRMKLAMF
;
A
#
# COMPACT_ATOMS: atom_id res chain seq x y z
N MET A 1 9.94 -3.56 -55.50
CA MET A 1 9.32 -2.48 -54.72
C MET A 1 9.90 -2.57 -53.32
N VAL A 2 10.90 -1.74 -53.03
CA VAL A 2 11.66 -1.72 -51.78
C VAL A 2 11.28 -0.42 -51.09
N GLU A 3 10.37 -0.48 -50.12
CA GLU A 3 10.20 0.62 -49.16
C GLU A 3 11.23 0.40 -48.04
N GLU A 4 12.19 1.32 -47.95
CA GLU A 4 13.17 1.35 -46.86
C GLU A 4 12.45 1.65 -45.54
N LEU A 5 12.42 0.66 -44.65
CA LEU A 5 11.94 0.80 -43.27
C LEU A 5 12.95 1.62 -42.46
N SER A 6 12.79 2.94 -42.44
CA SER A 6 13.60 3.85 -41.61
C SER A 6 13.38 3.56 -40.12
N GLY A 7 14.36 2.95 -39.45
CA GLY A 7 14.36 2.77 -37.98
C GLY A 7 14.76 1.40 -37.45
N VAL A 8 15.15 0.45 -38.31
CA VAL A 8 15.64 -0.87 -37.89
C VAL A 8 17.14 -0.81 -37.60
N THR A 9 17.56 -1.03 -36.35
CA THR A 9 18.99 -1.04 -35.98
C THR A 9 19.63 -2.42 -36.06
N HIS A 10 18.93 -3.52 -35.75
CA HIS A 10 19.41 -4.89 -35.93
C HIS A 10 18.26 -5.84 -36.30
N ALA A 11 18.48 -6.65 -37.34
CA ALA A 11 17.57 -7.73 -37.76
C ALA A 11 18.25 -9.09 -37.49
N ARG A 12 17.63 -9.97 -36.69
CA ARG A 12 18.16 -11.32 -36.41
C ARG A 12 17.14 -12.37 -36.85
N ARG A 13 17.59 -13.31 -37.70
CA ARG A 13 16.81 -14.49 -38.11
C ARG A 13 16.83 -15.51 -36.97
N ILE A 14 15.67 -15.95 -36.50
CA ILE A 14 15.57 -16.85 -35.35
C ILE A 14 15.10 -18.22 -35.81
N LYS A 15 15.76 -19.29 -35.36
CA LYS A 15 15.29 -20.66 -35.58
C LYS A 15 14.35 -21.06 -34.45
N VAL A 16 13.08 -21.31 -34.74
CA VAL A 16 12.09 -21.76 -33.75
C VAL A 16 12.04 -23.30 -33.78
N ARG A 17 12.23 -23.95 -32.62
CA ARG A 17 12.12 -25.41 -32.46
C ARG A 17 10.72 -25.77 -31.99
N ARG A 18 10.04 -26.68 -32.68
CA ARG A 18 8.79 -27.31 -32.22
C ARG A 18 8.89 -28.81 -32.47
N GLY A 19 9.20 -29.59 -31.42
CA GLY A 19 9.47 -31.03 -31.52
C GLY A 19 10.94 -31.38 -31.84
N GLU A 20 11.20 -32.67 -32.10
CA GLU A 20 12.54 -33.21 -32.36
C GLU A 20 13.16 -32.75 -33.69
N ASP A 21 12.36 -32.19 -34.60
CA ASP A 21 12.84 -31.64 -35.88
C ASP A 21 13.05 -30.11 -35.83
N LYS A 22 14.27 -29.68 -36.18
CA LYS A 22 14.62 -28.26 -36.36
C LYS A 22 14.16 -27.79 -37.75
N ILE A 23 13.01 -27.12 -37.83
CA ILE A 23 12.60 -26.43 -39.06
C ILE A 23 13.12 -24.99 -39.01
N GLN A 24 13.94 -24.61 -40.00
CA GLN A 24 14.45 -23.25 -40.13
C GLN A 24 13.40 -22.40 -40.85
N THR A 25 12.62 -21.61 -40.10
CA THR A 25 11.62 -20.70 -40.66
C THR A 25 12.20 -19.31 -40.91
N ASP A 26 11.67 -18.63 -41.93
CA ASP A 26 12.21 -17.37 -42.47
C ASP A 26 11.84 -16.11 -41.67
N THR A 27 11.45 -16.29 -40.41
CA THR A 27 10.98 -15.19 -39.56
C THR A 27 12.16 -14.31 -39.12
N VAL A 28 12.16 -13.05 -39.56
CA VAL A 28 13.12 -12.01 -39.17
C VAL A 28 12.48 -11.16 -38.08
N VAL A 29 13.08 -11.11 -36.90
CA VAL A 29 12.64 -10.19 -35.84
C VAL A 29 13.40 -8.88 -35.99
N LEU A 30 12.66 -7.79 -36.15
CA LEU A 30 13.18 -6.42 -36.21
C LEU A 30 13.22 -5.84 -34.80
N THR A 31 14.43 -5.58 -34.30
CA THR A 31 14.62 -4.90 -33.02
C THR A 31 14.67 -3.39 -33.27
N PHE A 32 13.71 -2.66 -32.69
CA PHE A 32 13.68 -1.20 -32.71
C PHE A 32 14.31 -0.68 -31.42
N ASP A 33 15.38 0.11 -31.53
CA ASP A 33 16.01 0.72 -30.36
C ASP A 33 15.15 1.90 -29.91
N SER A 34 14.67 1.85 -28.66
CA SER A 34 13.85 2.93 -28.11
C SER A 34 14.74 4.13 -27.79
N PRO A 35 14.34 5.38 -28.11
CA PRO A 35 15.15 6.55 -27.80
C PRO A 35 15.41 6.62 -26.29
N LYS A 36 16.68 6.68 -25.94
CA LYS A 36 17.17 6.83 -24.56
C LYS A 36 16.41 7.99 -23.89
N PRO A 37 15.84 7.82 -22.68
CA PRO A 37 15.06 8.87 -22.05
C PRO A 37 15.91 10.13 -21.90
N SER A 38 15.45 11.23 -22.49
CA SER A 38 16.09 12.53 -22.48
C SER A 38 16.45 12.97 -21.05
N LYS A 39 17.63 13.61 -20.89
CA LYS A 39 18.14 14.18 -19.63
C LYS A 39 17.00 14.77 -18.78
N GLN A 40 16.87 14.30 -17.54
CA GLN A 40 15.86 14.75 -16.60
C GLN A 40 15.88 16.28 -16.47
N ARG A 41 14.74 16.94 -16.68
CA ARG A 41 14.58 18.37 -16.38
C ARG A 41 14.87 18.57 -14.89
N ILE A 42 15.93 19.33 -14.59
CA ILE A 42 16.23 19.76 -13.23
C ILE A 42 15.18 20.82 -12.87
N TYR A 43 14.22 20.47 -12.02
CA TYR A 43 13.26 21.42 -11.48
C TYR A 43 13.93 22.14 -10.31
N THR A 44 14.21 23.43 -10.48
CA THR A 44 14.61 24.30 -9.36
C THR A 44 13.39 24.52 -8.47
N GLU A 45 13.56 24.36 -7.16
CA GLU A 45 12.45 24.54 -6.21
C GLU A 45 11.99 26.01 -6.21
N PRO A 46 10.68 26.29 -6.40
CA PRO A 46 10.19 27.66 -6.41
C PRO A 46 10.21 28.25 -4.99
N ALA A 47 10.70 29.49 -4.87
CA ALA A 47 10.60 30.25 -3.63
C ALA A 47 9.16 30.74 -3.43
N LEU A 48 8.41 30.06 -2.57
CA LEU A 48 7.03 30.40 -2.23
C LEU A 48 7.01 31.37 -1.04
N HIS A 49 6.33 32.50 -1.19
CA HIS A 49 6.12 33.47 -0.11
C HIS A 49 4.64 33.54 0.24
N LEU A 50 4.31 33.50 1.53
CA LEU A 50 2.96 33.73 2.06
C LEU A 50 3.06 34.82 3.12
N ASP A 51 2.29 35.90 2.98
CA ASP A 51 2.32 37.07 3.87
C ASP A 51 3.73 37.64 4.11
N GLY A 52 4.60 37.59 3.09
CA GLY A 52 5.98 38.05 3.17
C GLY A 52 6.96 37.06 3.85
N GLN A 53 6.50 35.88 4.28
CA GLN A 53 7.35 34.82 4.81
C GLN A 53 7.62 33.72 3.78
N THR A 54 8.88 33.29 3.66
CA THR A 54 9.26 32.18 2.78
C THR A 54 8.83 30.84 3.36
N ILE A 55 8.03 30.08 2.61
CA ILE A 55 7.59 28.73 2.99
C ILE A 55 8.74 27.76 2.66
N PRO A 56 9.31 27.06 3.65
CA PRO A 56 10.34 26.07 3.40
C PRO A 56 9.74 24.87 2.65
N VAL A 57 10.30 24.53 1.51
CA VAL A 57 9.99 23.28 0.81
C VAL A 57 10.50 22.12 1.66
N LYS A 58 9.57 21.35 2.22
CA LYS A 58 9.89 20.16 3.01
C LYS A 58 9.46 18.91 2.24
N GLY A 59 10.27 17.86 2.33
CA GLY A 59 9.97 16.56 1.71
C GLY A 59 8.71 15.88 2.27
N GLU A 60 8.33 16.27 3.49
CA GLU A 60 7.19 15.76 4.23
C GLU A 60 6.40 16.91 4.84
N ALA A 61 5.08 16.86 4.71
CA ALA A 61 4.16 17.83 5.31
C ALA A 61 3.03 17.11 6.03
N LYS A 62 2.71 17.56 7.25
CA LYS A 62 1.58 17.01 8.02
C LYS A 62 0.38 17.92 7.88
N PHE A 63 -0.72 17.39 7.36
CA PHE A 63 -1.97 18.12 7.19
C PHE A 63 -3.15 17.29 7.71
N LEU A 64 -3.98 17.88 8.57
CA LEU A 64 -5.14 17.23 9.22
C LEU A 64 -4.82 15.87 9.88
N GLY A 65 -3.59 15.69 10.36
CA GLY A 65 -3.13 14.44 10.99
C GLY A 65 -2.62 13.37 10.01
N VAL A 66 -2.66 13.62 8.71
CA VAL A 66 -2.06 12.77 7.66
C VAL A 66 -0.69 13.35 7.27
N ILE A 67 0.26 12.47 6.97
CA ILE A 67 1.62 12.85 6.56
C ILE A 67 1.69 12.62 5.05
N PHE A 68 2.02 13.68 4.31
CA PHE A 68 2.17 13.66 2.87
C PHE A 68 3.65 13.70 2.53
N ASP A 69 4.09 12.73 1.72
CA ASP A 69 5.42 12.71 1.13
C ASP A 69 5.37 13.36 -0.27
N GLN A 70 6.47 13.95 -0.75
CA GLN A 70 6.55 14.57 -2.09
C GLN A 70 6.01 13.67 -3.23
N LYS A 71 6.22 12.36 -3.12
CA LYS A 71 5.80 11.36 -4.14
C LYS A 71 4.43 10.73 -3.84
N LEU A 72 3.75 11.16 -2.79
CA LEU A 72 2.49 10.58 -2.29
C LEU A 72 2.56 9.06 -2.10
N CYS A 73 3.73 8.53 -1.71
CA CYS A 73 3.91 7.10 -1.44
C CYS A 73 3.26 6.65 -0.12
N PHE A 74 3.12 7.58 0.84
CA PHE A 74 2.54 7.36 2.18
C PHE A 74 3.24 6.30 3.03
N GLU A 75 4.50 5.96 2.72
CA GLU A 75 5.26 4.96 3.49
C GLU A 75 5.52 5.44 4.92
N ASN A 76 5.93 6.70 5.05
CA ASN A 76 6.16 7.34 6.35
C ASN A 76 4.86 7.46 7.15
N HIS A 77 3.78 7.82 6.47
CA HIS A 77 2.46 7.88 7.08
C HIS A 77 2.01 6.52 7.62
N VAL A 78 2.16 5.44 6.84
CA VAL A 78 1.78 4.09 7.27
C VAL A 78 2.64 3.59 8.44
N LYS A 79 3.95 3.88 8.44
CA LYS A 79 4.83 3.60 9.59
C LYS A 79 4.36 4.34 10.85
N TYR A 80 4.07 5.64 10.72
CA TYR A 80 3.52 6.46 11.81
C TYR A 80 2.19 5.89 12.33
N LEU A 81 1.27 5.56 11.43
CA LEU A 81 -0.04 5.00 11.76
C LEU A 81 0.10 3.64 12.45
N LYS A 82 1.01 2.80 11.97
CA LYS A 82 1.33 1.51 12.59
C LYS A 82 1.76 1.68 14.04
N ASN A 83 2.70 2.58 14.30
CA ASN A 83 3.17 2.85 15.66
C ASN A 83 2.05 3.37 16.57
N LYS A 84 1.20 4.27 16.05
CA LYS A 84 0.05 4.82 16.79
C LYS A 84 -1.00 3.75 17.11
N CYS A 85 -1.21 2.78 16.22
CA CYS A 85 -2.11 1.66 16.44
C CYS A 85 -1.50 0.61 17.36
N SER A 86 -0.20 0.32 17.26
CA SER A 86 0.50 -0.59 18.18
C SER A 86 0.39 -0.13 19.64
N LYS A 87 0.51 1.17 19.89
CA LYS A 87 0.27 1.74 21.23
C LYS A 87 -1.17 1.49 21.72
N ALA A 88 -2.16 1.66 20.86
CA ALA A 88 -3.56 1.37 21.19
C ALA A 88 -3.82 -0.13 21.41
N LEU A 89 -3.14 -1.01 20.66
CA LEU A 89 -3.21 -2.46 20.88
C LEU A 89 -2.61 -2.87 22.22
N ASN A 90 -1.54 -2.21 22.69
CA ASN A 90 -1.00 -2.47 24.01
C ASN A 90 -2.01 -2.12 25.11
N LEU A 91 -2.72 -1.00 24.99
CA LEU A 91 -3.82 -0.66 25.90
C LEU A 91 -4.93 -1.72 25.85
N LEU A 92 -5.33 -2.14 24.66
CA LEU A 92 -6.33 -3.20 24.50
C LEU A 92 -5.88 -4.53 25.12
N ARG A 93 -4.58 -4.85 25.07
CA ARG A 93 -4.00 -6.04 25.71
C ARG A 93 -4.07 -5.97 27.22
N VAL A 94 -3.83 -4.79 27.80
CA VAL A 94 -3.95 -4.57 29.25
C VAL A 94 -5.40 -4.75 29.68
N VAL A 95 -6.35 -4.09 29.00
CA VAL A 95 -7.79 -4.20 29.32
C VAL A 95 -8.34 -5.61 29.05
N GLY A 96 -7.77 -6.33 28.09
CA GLY A 96 -8.17 -7.68 27.71
C GLY A 96 -7.57 -8.80 28.54
N HIS A 97 -6.96 -8.51 29.70
CA HIS A 97 -6.35 -9.51 30.56
C HIS A 97 -7.33 -10.63 30.94
N THR A 98 -6.85 -11.85 31.11
CA THR A 98 -7.72 -13.03 31.33
C THR A 98 -8.34 -13.07 32.72
N ASN A 99 -7.62 -12.57 33.74
CA ASN A 99 -8.05 -12.68 35.13
C ASN A 99 -9.03 -11.59 35.60
N TRP A 100 -8.89 -10.37 35.07
CA TRP A 100 -9.68 -9.19 35.49
C TRP A 100 -10.18 -8.36 34.30
N GLY A 101 -9.91 -8.80 33.08
CA GLY A 101 -10.17 -8.00 31.89
C GLY A 101 -11.60 -8.10 31.36
N ALA A 102 -11.89 -7.23 30.42
CA ALA A 102 -13.23 -6.98 29.92
C ALA A 102 -13.81 -8.14 29.08
N ASP A 103 -15.13 -8.16 28.92
CA ASP A 103 -15.85 -9.10 28.06
C ASP A 103 -15.46 -8.98 26.57
N ARG A 104 -15.68 -10.04 25.78
CA ARG A 104 -15.39 -10.04 24.33
C ARG A 104 -16.14 -8.94 23.58
N ALA A 105 -17.41 -8.68 23.92
CA ALA A 105 -18.20 -7.67 23.23
C ALA A 105 -17.66 -6.26 23.49
N THR A 106 -17.22 -5.99 24.72
CA THR A 106 -16.64 -4.68 25.08
C THR A 106 -15.24 -4.53 24.49
N LEU A 107 -14.41 -5.58 24.46
CA LEU A 107 -13.12 -5.55 23.78
C LEU A 107 -13.25 -5.32 22.27
N LEU A 108 -14.24 -5.93 21.61
CA LEU A 108 -14.52 -5.64 20.19
C LEU A 108 -14.96 -4.19 19.98
N LYS A 109 -15.79 -3.64 20.87
CA LYS A 109 -16.15 -2.21 20.83
C LYS A 109 -14.91 -1.32 21.00
N LEU A 110 -14.05 -1.61 21.98
CA LEU A 110 -12.81 -0.87 22.20
C LEU A 110 -11.84 -0.96 21.02
N TYR A 111 -11.75 -2.13 20.40
CA TYR A 111 -10.98 -2.31 19.17
C TYR A 111 -11.46 -1.38 18.05
N ARG A 112 -12.79 -1.33 17.84
CA ARG A 112 -13.42 -0.46 16.84
C ARG A 112 -13.17 1.02 17.13
N THR A 113 -13.28 1.45 18.39
CA THR A 113 -13.13 2.86 18.76
C THR A 113 -11.69 3.35 18.78
N LEU A 114 -10.72 2.49 19.16
CA LEU A 114 -9.33 2.92 19.35
C LEU A 114 -8.42 2.65 18.15
N VAL A 115 -8.59 1.51 17.49
CA VAL A 115 -7.69 1.07 16.40
C VAL A 115 -8.35 1.29 15.06
N ARG A 116 -9.57 0.77 14.88
CA ARG A 116 -10.27 0.84 13.59
C ARG A 116 -10.55 2.28 13.16
N SER A 117 -11.01 3.13 14.08
CA SER A 117 -11.19 4.57 13.85
C SER A 117 -9.96 5.27 13.26
N LYS A 118 -8.76 4.93 13.75
CA LYS A 118 -7.49 5.50 13.26
C LYS A 118 -7.13 5.00 11.87
N LEU A 119 -7.42 3.73 11.58
CA LEU A 119 -7.20 3.13 10.26
C LEU A 119 -8.17 3.70 9.22
N ASP A 120 -9.42 3.94 9.62
CA ASP A 120 -10.48 4.43 8.74
C ASP A 120 -10.30 5.91 8.39
N TYR A 121 -9.90 6.76 9.34
CA TYR A 121 -9.78 8.21 9.15
C TYR A 121 -8.94 8.61 7.93
N GLY A 122 -7.79 7.97 7.74
CA GLY A 122 -6.89 8.28 6.62
C GLY A 122 -7.15 7.46 5.36
N SER A 123 -8.08 6.49 5.40
CA SER A 123 -8.18 5.42 4.41
C SER A 123 -8.43 5.89 2.97
N VAL A 124 -9.20 6.98 2.81
CA VAL A 124 -9.50 7.59 1.51
C VAL A 124 -8.24 8.22 0.90
N ILE A 125 -7.36 8.80 1.72
CA ILE A 125 -6.17 9.52 1.26
C ILE A 125 -5.03 8.54 0.96
N HIS A 126 -4.67 7.70 1.93
CA HIS A 126 -3.58 6.74 1.74
C HIS A 126 -4.01 5.49 0.96
N GLY A 127 -5.29 5.38 0.58
CA GLY A 127 -5.81 4.27 -0.24
C GLY A 127 -5.13 4.16 -1.61
N SER A 128 -4.61 5.27 -2.15
CA SER A 128 -3.84 5.33 -3.39
C SER A 128 -2.42 4.76 -3.27
N ALA A 129 -1.94 4.47 -2.05
CA ALA A 129 -0.60 3.93 -1.83
C ALA A 129 -0.43 2.52 -2.42
N LYS A 130 0.82 2.12 -2.65
CA LYS A 130 1.14 0.78 -3.16
C LYS A 130 0.58 -0.30 -2.23
N LYS A 131 0.02 -1.37 -2.81
CA LYS A 131 -0.58 -2.49 -2.07
C LYS A 131 0.35 -3.08 -1.00
N HIS A 132 1.65 -3.15 -1.24
CA HIS A 132 2.61 -3.69 -0.27
C HIS A 132 2.71 -2.83 1.00
N VAL A 133 2.65 -1.49 0.86
CA VAL A 133 2.67 -0.54 1.99
C VAL A 133 1.38 -0.71 2.80
N LEU A 134 0.25 -0.78 2.10
CA LEU A 134 -1.06 -0.98 2.70
C LEU A 134 -1.20 -2.30 3.49
N ARG A 135 -0.58 -3.38 2.99
CA ARG A 135 -0.52 -4.68 3.68
C ARG A 135 0.24 -4.65 5.00
N ALA A 136 1.10 -3.65 5.23
CA ALA A 136 1.80 -3.50 6.50
C ALA A 136 0.86 -3.17 7.68
N LEU A 137 -0.38 -2.75 7.40
CA LEU A 137 -1.42 -2.48 8.40
C LEU A 137 -2.24 -3.72 8.76
N ASP A 138 -2.29 -4.75 7.92
CA ASP A 138 -3.06 -5.97 8.16
C ASP A 138 -2.66 -6.70 9.46
N PRO A 139 -1.36 -6.84 9.81
CA PRO A 139 -0.97 -7.46 11.07
C PRO A 139 -1.57 -6.78 12.31
N ILE A 140 -1.74 -5.46 12.29
CA ILE A 140 -2.32 -4.70 13.40
C ILE A 140 -3.81 -5.03 13.53
N HIS A 141 -4.52 -5.07 12.41
CA HIS A 141 -5.92 -5.44 12.38
C HIS A 141 -6.13 -6.88 12.88
N HIS A 142 -5.37 -7.84 12.35
CA HIS A 142 -5.43 -9.23 12.80
C HIS A 142 -5.09 -9.37 14.29
N GLN A 143 -4.05 -8.68 14.77
CA GLN A 143 -3.66 -8.74 16.18
C GLN A 143 -4.74 -8.13 17.09
N GLY A 144 -5.38 -7.03 16.67
CA GLY A 144 -6.52 -6.45 17.38
C GLY A 144 -7.69 -7.41 17.50
N LEU A 145 -8.05 -8.08 16.40
CA LEU A 145 -9.12 -9.10 16.41
C LEU A 145 -8.79 -10.28 17.31
N ARG A 146 -7.54 -10.77 17.29
CA ARG A 146 -7.12 -11.87 18.18
C ARG A 146 -7.23 -11.50 19.65
N ILE A 147 -6.83 -10.28 20.02
CA ILE A 147 -6.95 -9.79 21.41
C ILE A 147 -8.43 -9.67 21.79
N ALA A 148 -9.25 -9.08 20.91
CA ALA A 148 -10.66 -8.84 21.20
C ALA A 148 -11.49 -10.14 21.31
N LEU A 149 -11.22 -11.11 20.43
CA LEU A 149 -11.88 -12.42 20.45
C LEU A 149 -11.26 -13.39 21.46
N ARG A 150 -10.16 -13.02 22.13
CA ARG A 150 -9.35 -13.93 22.96
C ARG A 150 -9.00 -15.21 22.20
N ALA A 151 -8.65 -15.07 20.92
CA ALA A 151 -8.34 -16.19 20.04
C ALA A 151 -6.86 -16.58 20.12
N PHE A 152 -6.57 -17.84 19.78
CA PHE A 152 -5.19 -18.33 19.71
C PHE A 152 -4.37 -17.58 18.65
N ARG A 153 -3.05 -17.55 18.82
CA ARG A 153 -2.13 -16.95 17.85
C ARG A 153 -2.14 -17.69 16.50
N THR A 154 -2.48 -18.97 16.50
CA THR A 154 -2.54 -19.85 15.32
C THR A 154 -3.91 -19.83 14.62
N SER A 155 -4.94 -19.22 15.20
CA SER A 155 -6.28 -19.20 14.59
C SER A 155 -6.24 -18.61 13.17
N PRO A 156 -6.93 -19.22 12.19
CA PRO A 156 -6.97 -18.71 10.82
C PRO A 156 -7.68 -17.35 10.74
N ILE A 157 -7.16 -16.45 9.89
CA ILE A 157 -7.64 -15.07 9.78
C ILE A 157 -9.10 -15.00 9.30
N LYS A 158 -9.49 -15.86 8.36
CA LYS A 158 -10.87 -15.90 7.83
C LYS A 158 -11.89 -16.17 8.93
N SER A 159 -11.60 -17.09 9.85
CA SER A 159 -12.47 -17.37 11.00
C SER A 159 -12.53 -16.18 11.96
N LEU A 160 -11.44 -15.44 12.15
CA LEU A 160 -11.48 -14.22 12.98
C LEU A 160 -12.43 -13.16 12.40
N TYR A 161 -12.49 -13.03 11.07
CA TYR A 161 -13.39 -12.09 10.40
C TYR A 161 -14.86 -12.46 10.59
N THR A 162 -15.20 -13.74 10.43
CA THR A 162 -16.58 -14.22 10.62
C THR A 162 -17.01 -14.07 12.08
N GLU A 163 -16.15 -14.46 13.03
CA GLU A 163 -16.45 -14.39 14.47
C GLU A 163 -16.54 -12.94 14.99
N ALA A 164 -15.68 -12.03 14.51
CA ALA A 164 -15.73 -10.63 14.92
C ALA A 164 -16.85 -9.82 14.21
N GLY A 165 -17.42 -10.37 13.13
CA GLY A 165 -18.31 -9.63 12.23
C GLY A 165 -17.59 -8.47 11.53
N GLU A 166 -16.32 -8.68 11.15
CA GLU A 166 -15.44 -7.63 10.62
C GLU A 166 -14.91 -8.01 9.22
N PRO A 167 -15.04 -7.14 8.21
CA PRO A 167 -14.44 -7.38 6.89
C PRO A 167 -12.93 -7.15 6.93
N SER A 168 -12.20 -7.66 5.94
CA SER A 168 -10.78 -7.34 5.79
C SER A 168 -10.57 -5.84 5.53
N LEU A 169 -9.38 -5.33 5.87
CA LEU A 169 -9.05 -3.91 5.66
C LEU A 169 -9.20 -3.48 4.20
N GLU A 170 -8.84 -4.33 3.24
CA GLU A 170 -9.00 -4.02 1.82
C GLU A 170 -10.46 -3.78 1.44
N HIS A 171 -11.35 -4.73 1.77
CA HIS A 171 -12.79 -4.57 1.52
C HIS A 171 -13.37 -3.38 2.26
N ARG A 172 -12.87 -3.11 3.48
CA ARG A 172 -13.31 -1.96 4.26
C ARG A 172 -12.92 -0.64 3.60
N ARG A 173 -11.68 -0.50 3.12
CA ARG A 173 -11.23 0.70 2.40
C ARG A 173 -12.02 0.90 1.11
N MET A 174 -12.27 -0.17 0.36
CA MET A 174 -13.11 -0.13 -0.84
C MET A 174 -14.52 0.37 -0.50
N LYS A 175 -15.13 -0.18 0.56
CA LYS A 175 -16.43 0.29 1.05
C LYS A 175 -16.41 1.76 1.45
N LEU A 176 -15.37 2.24 2.13
CA LEU A 176 -15.25 3.64 2.56
C LEU A 176 -14.97 4.60 1.39
N ALA A 177 -14.34 4.14 0.31
CA ALA A 177 -14.06 4.93 -0.88
C ALA A 177 -15.25 5.02 -1.86
N MET A 178 -16.29 4.21 -1.65
CA MET A 178 -17.50 4.16 -2.49
C MET A 178 -18.64 5.07 -2.01
N PHE A 179 -18.43 5.77 -0.90
CA PHE A 179 -19.35 6.80 -0.38
C PHE A 179 -18.75 8.18 -0.66
#